data_AF-A0A6G0EFH3-F1
#
_entry.id   AF-A0A6G0EFH3-F1
#
_cell.length_a   1.000
_cell.length_b   1.000
_cell.length_c   1.000
_cell.angle_alpha   90.00
_cell.angle_beta   90.00
_cell.angle_gamma   90.00
#
_symmetry.space_group_name_H-M   'P 1'
#
loop_
_entity.id
_entity.type
_entity.pdbx_description
1 polymer ?
#
loop_
_entity_poly.entity_id
_entity_poly.type
_entity_poly.pdbx_seq_one_letter_code
_entity_poly.pdbx_strand_id
1 'polypeptide(L)'
;MRDLAATLETIRLGEEASLIVKPPNRPDDRDDVDAVLVQSNPPYEFDDGEVTYRIVEEDGRYQVLASRDVADPTRTLGELRAVVNMST
;
A
#
# COMPACT_ATOMS: atom_id res chain seq x y z
N MET A 1 -1.35 7.50 16.32
CA MET A 1 -0.88 6.49 15.35
C MET A 1 0.46 6.99 14.82
N ARG A 2 1.45 6.12 14.59
CA ARG A 2 2.63 6.54 13.80
C ARG A 2 2.09 7.10 12.49
N ASP A 3 2.59 8.26 12.09
CA ASP A 3 2.12 8.99 10.93
C ASP A 3 2.45 8.16 9.68
N LEU A 4 1.44 7.48 9.13
CA LEU A 4 1.58 6.61 7.95
C LEU A 4 2.07 7.42 6.76
N ALA A 5 1.59 8.66 6.61
CA ALA A 5 2.10 9.61 5.64
C ALA A 5 3.59 9.85 5.82
N ALA A 6 4.05 10.22 7.02
CA ALA A 6 5.47 10.44 7.27
C ALA A 6 6.32 9.19 6.97
N THR A 7 5.79 7.98 7.21
CA THR A 7 6.48 6.73 6.88
C THR A 7 6.55 6.52 5.37
N LEU A 8 5.46 6.75 4.64
CA LEU A 8 5.39 6.67 3.18
C LEU A 8 6.34 7.69 2.52
N GLU A 9 6.43 8.89 3.08
CA GLU A 9 7.36 9.95 2.61
C GLU A 9 8.84 9.57 2.78
N THR A 10 9.17 8.64 3.67
CA THR A 10 10.56 8.19 3.85
C THR A 10 11.02 7.17 2.81
N ILE A 11 10.08 6.50 2.12
CA ILE A 11 10.37 5.46 1.15
C ILE A 11 10.70 6.12 -0.19
N ARG A 12 11.83 5.75 -0.77
CA ARG A 12 12.28 6.31 -2.05
C ARG A 12 11.75 5.48 -3.21
N LEU A 13 11.62 6.13 -4.36
CA LEU A 13 11.28 5.47 -5.60
C LEU A 13 12.26 4.32 -5.87
N GLY A 14 11.73 3.14 -6.17
CA GLY A 14 12.50 1.91 -6.39
C GLY A 14 12.88 1.14 -5.12
N GLU A 15 12.52 1.61 -3.93
CA GLU A 15 12.71 0.86 -2.68
C GLU A 15 11.57 -0.14 -2.45
N GLU A 16 11.92 -1.30 -1.90
CA GLU A 16 10.97 -2.33 -1.48
C GLU A 16 10.40 -1.97 -0.10
N ALA A 17 9.09 -2.14 0.04
CA ALA A 17 8.39 -1.97 1.31
C ALA A 17 7.33 -3.05 1.50
N SER A 18 7.09 -3.41 2.76
CA SER A 18 6.01 -4.28 3.17
C SER A 18 4.80 -3.46 3.62
N LEU A 19 3.67 -3.61 2.91
CA LEU A 19 2.38 -3.00 3.21
C LEU A 19 1.59 -3.93 4.12
N ILE A 20 1.32 -3.51 5.36
CA ILE A 20 0.54 -4.29 6.31
C ILE A 20 -0.92 -3.87 6.21
N VAL A 21 -1.75 -4.72 5.62
CA VAL A 21 -3.13 -4.43 5.26
C VAL A 21 -4.09 -5.20 6.13
N LYS A 22 -5.13 -4.52 6.63
CA LYS A 22 -6.25 -5.14 7.35
C LYS A 22 -7.40 -5.38 6.38
N PRO A 23 -7.74 -6.64 6.05
CA PRO A 23 -8.82 -6.94 5.13
C PRO A 23 -10.19 -6.55 5.71
N PRO A 24 -11.13 -6.07 4.87
CA PRO A 24 -12.43 -5.58 5.36
C PRO A 24 -13.30 -6.69 5.98
N ASN A 25 -13.16 -7.93 5.50
CA ASN A 25 -13.97 -9.08 5.93
C ASN A 25 -13.26 -10.01 6.93
N ARG A 26 -12.01 -9.72 7.30
CA ARG A 26 -11.19 -10.54 8.21
C ARG A 26 -10.51 -9.64 9.24
N PRO A 27 -11.25 -9.17 10.27
CA PRO A 27 -10.74 -8.13 11.17
C PRO A 27 -9.63 -8.60 12.13
N ASP A 28 -9.51 -9.92 12.33
CA ASP A 28 -8.46 -10.55 13.15
C ASP A 28 -7.23 -10.97 12.31
N ASP A 29 -7.33 -10.91 10.98
CA ASP A 29 -6.24 -11.21 10.06
C ASP A 29 -5.53 -9.92 9.62
N ARG A 30 -4.30 -10.10 9.12
CA ARG A 30 -3.57 -9.12 8.33
C ARG A 30 -3.01 -9.80 7.10
N ASP A 31 -2.98 -9.06 6.00
CA ASP A 31 -2.26 -9.44 4.79
C ASP A 31 -1.03 -8.53 4.68
N ASP A 32 0.14 -9.15 4.59
CA ASP A 32 1.41 -8.46 4.43
C ASP A 32 1.79 -8.57 2.94
N VAL A 33 2.01 -7.43 2.27
CA VAL A 33 2.28 -7.36 0.82
C VAL A 33 3.61 -6.66 0.60
N ASP A 34 4.57 -7.38 0.02
CA ASP A 34 5.88 -6.83 -0.31
C ASP A 34 5.87 -6.33 -1.75
N ALA A 35 6.19 -5.05 -1.94
CA ALA A 35 6.15 -4.41 -3.25
C ALA A 35 7.11 -3.22 -3.33
N VAL A 36 7.49 -2.84 -4.55
CA VAL A 36 8.44 -1.75 -4.83
C VAL A 36 7.70 -0.46 -5.07
N LEU A 37 8.12 0.65 -4.44
CA LEU A 37 7.51 1.96 -4.68
C LEU A 37 7.81 2.44 -6.13
N VAL A 38 6.77 2.54 -6.95
CA VAL A 38 6.85 3.01 -8.34
C VAL A 38 6.29 4.43 -8.53
N GLN A 39 5.53 4.95 -7.58
CA GLN A 39 5.09 6.35 -7.55
C GLN A 39 5.08 6.88 -6.11
N SER A 40 5.94 7.88 -5.84
CA SER A 40 6.13 8.46 -4.51
C SER A 40 5.25 9.68 -4.21
N ASN A 41 4.47 10.17 -5.19
CA ASN A 41 3.55 11.28 -5.00
C ASN A 41 2.12 10.76 -4.84
N PRO A 42 1.33 11.24 -3.87
CA PRO A 42 -0.04 10.77 -3.65
C PRO A 42 -0.89 10.82 -4.94
N PRO A 43 -1.61 9.74 -5.27
CA PRO A 43 -1.65 8.48 -4.54
C PRO A 43 -0.35 7.68 -4.72
N TYR A 44 0.17 7.10 -3.63
CA TYR A 44 1.37 6.26 -3.69
C TYR A 44 1.06 4.96 -4.42
N GLU A 45 1.98 4.51 -5.26
CA GLU A 45 1.82 3.25 -6.00
C GLU A 45 3.03 2.34 -5.76
N PHE A 46 2.73 1.07 -5.48
CA PHE A 46 3.69 0.01 -5.28
C PHE A 46 3.43 -1.11 -6.27
N ASP A 47 4.46 -1.79 -6.75
CA ASP A 47 4.36 -2.86 -7.73
C ASP A 47 5.15 -4.09 -7.28
N ASP A 48 4.52 -5.27 -7.26
CA ASP A 48 5.16 -6.55 -6.92
C ASP A 48 5.58 -7.38 -8.15
N GLY A 49 5.42 -6.82 -9.36
CA GLY A 49 5.65 -7.49 -10.64
C GLY A 49 4.41 -8.16 -11.25
N GLU A 50 3.32 -8.32 -10.50
CA GLU A 50 2.04 -8.86 -10.97
C GLU A 50 0.85 -7.94 -10.70
N VAL A 51 0.92 -7.14 -9.65
CA VAL A 51 -0.14 -6.30 -9.12
C VAL A 51 0.43 -4.94 -8.74
N THR A 52 -0.23 -3.88 -9.20
CA THR A 52 0.01 -2.53 -8.70
C THR A 52 -0.94 -2.22 -7.55
N TYR A 53 -0.38 -1.87 -6.40
CA TYR A 53 -1.07 -1.46 -5.19
C TYR A 53 -1.07 0.06 -5.09
N ARG A 54 -2.25 0.67 -5.06
CA ARG A 54 -2.42 2.11 -4.87
C ARG A 54 -2.91 2.40 -3.47
N ILE A 55 -2.21 3.32 -2.79
CA ILE A 55 -2.59 3.81 -1.47
C ILE A 55 -3.33 5.13 -1.62
N VAL A 56 -4.58 5.15 -1.18
CA VAL A 56 -5.44 6.35 -1.19
C VAL A 56 -5.84 6.71 0.23
N GLU A 57 -5.91 8.01 0.52
CA GLU A 57 -6.45 8.50 1.79
C GLU A 57 -7.93 8.86 1.61
N GLU A 58 -8.80 8.23 2.40
CA GLU A 58 -10.25 8.45 2.42
C GLU A 58 -10.73 8.56 3.87
N ASP A 59 -11.40 9.65 4.22
CA ASP A 59 -11.90 9.93 5.59
C ASP A 59 -10.83 9.77 6.70
N GLY A 60 -9.59 10.17 6.42
CA GLY A 60 -8.45 10.07 7.35
C GLY A 60 -7.95 8.65 7.57
N ARG A 61 -8.29 7.72 6.67
CA ARG A 61 -7.79 6.34 6.64
C ARG A 61 -7.10 6.07 5.32
N TYR A 62 -6.04 5.28 5.37
CA TYR A 62 -5.34 4.83 4.18
C TYR A 62 -5.97 3.52 3.71
N GLN A 63 -6.47 3.48 2.49
CA GLN A 63 -6.95 2.26 1.84
C GLN A 63 -5.92 1.78 0.82
N VAL A 64 -5.73 0.46 0.77
CA VAL A 64 -4.93 -0.19 -0.26
C VAL A 64 -5.87 -0.76 -1.30
N LEU A 65 -5.68 -0.28 -2.52
CA LEU A 65 -6.36 -0.72 -3.71
C LEU A 65 -5.38 -1.57 -4.53
N ALA A 66 -5.85 -2.64 -5.16
CA ALA A 66 -5.04 -3.51 -6.01
C ALA A 66 -5.61 -3.52 -7.43
N SER A 67 -4.73 -3.41 -8.43
CA SER A 67 -5.04 -3.55 -9.85
C SER A 67 -4.00 -4.44 -10.52
N ARG A 68 -4.44 -5.35 -11.39
CA ARG A 68 -3.54 -6.24 -12.16
C ARG A 68 -3.16 -5.67 -13.52
N ASP A 69 -4.00 -4.78 -14.05
CA ASP A 69 -3.83 -4.15 -15.35
C ASP A 69 -4.54 -2.79 -15.37
N VAL A 70 -4.30 -1.98 -16.40
CA VAL A 70 -5.00 -0.71 -16.65
C VAL A 70 -6.48 -0.95 -16.96
N ALA A 71 -6.79 -2.11 -17.55
CA ALA A 71 -8.15 -2.53 -17.85
C ALA A 71 -8.84 -3.27 -16.69
N ASP A 72 -8.12 -3.63 -15.63
CA ASP A 72 -8.69 -4.38 -14.51
C ASP A 72 -9.45 -3.46 -13.54
N PRO A 73 -10.64 -3.87 -13.06
CA PRO A 73 -11.34 -3.14 -12.04
C PRO A 73 -10.51 -3.15 -10.75
N THR A 74 -10.22 -1.96 -10.25
CA THR A 74 -9.49 -1.79 -9.00
C THR A 74 -10.29 -2.40 -7.84
N ARG A 75 -9.69 -3.32 -7.09
CA ARG A 75 -10.31 -3.97 -5.92
C ARG A 75 -9.73 -3.40 -4.63
N THR A 76 -10.58 -3.17 -3.62
CA THR A 76 -10.12 -2.81 -2.28
C THR A 76 -9.52 -4.02 -1.59
N LEU A 77 -8.23 -3.96 -1.24
CA LEU A 77 -7.55 -4.98 -0.45
C LEU A 77 -7.85 -4.79 1.05
N GLY A 78 -7.87 -3.55 1.52
CA GLY A 78 -8.23 -3.23 2.89
C GLY A 78 -7.65 -1.91 3.40
N GLU A 79 -7.66 -1.72 4.71
CA GLU A 79 -7.07 -0.55 5.37
C GLU A 79 -5.57 -0.76 5.60
N LEU A 80 -4.74 0.19 5.19
CA LEU A 80 -3.32 0.19 5.49
C LEU A 80 -3.10 0.50 6.97
N ARG A 81 -2.43 -0.41 7.67
CA ARG A 81 -2.17 -0.30 9.12
C ARG A 81 -0.74 0.09 9.44
N ALA A 82 0.20 -0.34 8.61
CA ALA A 82 1.60 -0.03 8.72
C ALA A 82 2.28 -0.18 7.37
N VAL A 83 3.43 0.49 7.22
CA VAL A 83 4.36 0.29 6.11
C VAL A 83 5.73 0.09 6.72
N VAL A 84 6.48 -0.87 6.20
CA VAL A 84 7.85 -1.16 6.63
C VAL A 84 8.75 -0.99 5.42
N ASN A 85 9.67 -0.02 5.45
CA ASN A 85 10.72 0.07 4.44
C ASN A 85 11.69 -1.10 4.65
N MET A 86 11.86 -1.94 3.64
CA MET A 86 12.74 -3.14 3.70
C MET A 86 14.17 -2.84 3.22
N SER A 87 14.41 -1.62 2.72
CA SER A 87 15.70 -1.20 2.15
C SER A 87 16.67 -0.59 3.17
N THR A 88 16.34 -0.66 4.47
CA THR A 88 17.14 -0.12 5.60
C THR A 88 17.90 -1.18 6.39
#